data_AF-A0A5M3WRF8-F1
#
_entry.id   AF-A0A5M3WRF8-F1
#
_cell.length_a   1.000
_cell.length_b   1.000
_cell.length_c   1.000
_cell.angle_alpha   90.00
_cell.angle_beta   90.00
_cell.angle_gamma   90.00
#
_symmetry.space_group_name_H-M   'P 1'
#
loop_
_entity.id
_entity.type
_entity.pdbx_description
1 polymer ?
#
loop_
_entity_poly.entity_id
_entity_poly.type
_entity_poly.pdbx_seq_one_letter_code
_entity_poly.pdbx_strand_id
1 'polypeptide(L)' 'MVRPFTRLDHFCSWGGGEVRPLWRDSTCSAPNMTKEIFSHLSGALGISTSPEDVLAYIAAVTSHPAFTRRFQKQL' A
#
# COMPACT_ATOMS: atom_id res chain seq x y z
N MET A 1 4.53 -18.57 14.25
CA MET A 1 5.20 -17.30 13.91
C MET A 1 5.63 -17.37 12.44
N VAL A 2 4.77 -16.95 11.52
CA VAL A 2 5.07 -16.96 10.08
C VAL A 2 5.65 -15.59 9.74
N ARG A 3 6.95 -15.53 9.46
CA ARG A 3 7.54 -14.30 8.91
C ARG A 3 7.20 -14.25 7.42
N PRO A 4 6.60 -13.17 6.89
CA PRO A 4 6.49 -13.01 5.45
C PRO A 4 7.92 -12.88 4.90
N PHE A 5 8.39 -13.91 4.20
CA PHE A 5 9.72 -13.94 3.60
C PHE A 5 9.65 -13.29 2.22
N THR A 6 9.42 -11.98 2.17
CA THR A 6 9.75 -11.20 0.97
C THR A 6 11.24 -10.93 1.01
N ARG A 7 11.97 -11.63 0.14
CA ARG A 7 13.42 -11.55 -0.01
C ARG A 7 13.85 -10.11 -0.33
N LEU A 8 14.94 -9.65 0.27
CA LEU A 8 15.48 -8.28 0.15
C LEU A 8 15.80 -7.91 -1.32
N ASP A 9 16.01 -8.91 -2.16
CA ASP A 9 16.31 -8.84 -3.60
C ASP A 9 15.09 -8.57 -4.49
N HIS A 10 13.86 -8.49 -3.94
CA HIS A 10 12.68 -8.10 -4.71
C HIS A 10 12.77 -6.67 -5.26
N PHE A 11 13.54 -5.78 -4.61
CA PHE A 11 13.74 -4.40 -5.04
C PHE A 11 15.23 -4.10 -5.22
N CYS A 12 15.80 -4.54 -6.34
CA CYS A 12 17.11 -4.12 -6.88
C CYS A 12 18.28 -3.97 -5.89
N SER A 13 18.32 -4.71 -4.77
CA SER A 13 19.42 -4.76 -3.80
C SER A 13 19.95 -3.42 -3.24
N TRP A 14 19.28 -2.30 -3.52
CA TRP A 14 19.62 -0.93 -3.11
C TRP A 14 18.37 -0.30 -2.48
N GLY A 15 18.45 -0.01 -1.19
CA GLY A 15 17.31 0.39 -0.38
C GLY A 15 16.49 -0.83 0.02
N GLY A 16 16.72 -1.35 1.23
CA GLY A 16 16.04 -2.55 1.74
C GLY A 16 14.54 -2.46 1.49
N GLY A 17 14.01 -3.37 0.66
CA GLY A 17 12.61 -3.37 0.26
C GLY A 17 11.71 -3.39 1.49
N GLU A 18 11.12 -2.25 1.82
CA GLU A 18 10.25 -2.13 2.99
C GLU A 18 8.86 -2.67 2.60
N VAL A 19 8.66 -3.97 2.77
CA VAL A 19 7.35 -4.59 2.51
C VAL A 19 6.41 -4.28 3.66
N ARG A 20 5.33 -3.55 3.35
CA ARG A 20 4.23 -3.32 4.29
C ARG A 20 3.07 -4.24 3.95
N PRO A 21 2.81 -5.30 4.75
CA PRO A 21 1.72 -6.23 4.46
C PRO A 21 0.38 -5.52 4.63
N LEU A 22 -0.61 -5.86 3.78
CA LEU A 22 -1.97 -5.34 3.87
C LEU A 22 -2.66 -5.78 5.18
N TRP A 23 -2.39 -7.01 5.63
CA TRP A 23 -2.99 -7.62 6.81
C TRP A 23 -1.97 -7.78 7.93
N ARG A 24 -2.38 -7.50 9.17
CA ARG A 24 -1.55 -7.70 10.37
C ARG A 24 -1.58 -9.12 10.89
N ASP A 25 -2.63 -9.86 10.56
CA ASP A 25 -2.83 -11.25 10.95
C ASP A 25 -2.87 -12.17 9.71
N SER A 26 -2.64 -13.46 9.95
CA SER A 26 -2.73 -14.49 8.91
C SER A 26 -4.16 -14.86 8.53
N THR A 27 -5.16 -14.29 9.22
CA THR A 27 -6.59 -14.54 9.00
C THR A 27 -7.25 -13.47 8.12
N CYS A 28 -6.48 -12.49 7.63
CA CYS A 28 -6.95 -11.34 6.85
C CYS A 28 -8.09 -10.56 7.53
N SER A 29 -8.05 -10.41 8.85
CA SER A 29 -9.14 -9.77 9.62
C SER A 29 -8.80 -8.35 10.06
N ALA A 30 -7.54 -8.12 10.43
CA ALA A 30 -7.04 -6.81 10.84
C ALA A 30 -6.20 -6.15 9.73
N PRO A 31 -6.73 -5.15 9.01
CA PRO A 31 -5.92 -4.42 8.04
C PRO A 31 -4.80 -3.65 8.77
N ASN A 32 -3.68 -3.49 8.07
CA ASN A 32 -2.49 -2.76 8.51
C ASN A 32 -2.56 -1.27 8.11
N MET A 33 -3.75 -0.69 8.25
CA MET A 33 -4.04 0.71 7.92
C MET A 33 -4.94 1.32 8.99
N THR A 34 -4.84 2.63 9.18
CA THR A 34 -5.73 3.37 10.07
C THR A 34 -7.14 3.40 9.50
N LYS A 35 -8.15 3.22 10.37
CA LYS A 35 -9.55 3.18 9.94
C LYS A 35 -10.01 4.49 9.28
N GLU A 36 -9.42 5.60 9.67
CA GLU A 36 -9.78 6.94 9.18
C GLU A 36 -9.52 7.11 7.68
N ILE A 37 -8.55 6.38 7.10
CA ILE A 37 -8.25 6.49 5.67
C ILE A 37 -9.42 5.97 4.82
N PHE A 38 -10.15 4.96 5.30
CA PHE A 38 -11.33 4.42 4.63
C PHE A 38 -12.46 5.43 4.64
N SER A 39 -12.73 6.05 5.79
CA SER A 39 -13.76 7.10 5.90
C SER A 39 -13.44 8.29 5.00
N HIS A 40 -12.17 8.70 4.94
CA HIS A 40 -11.76 9.82 4.10
C HIS A 40 -11.89 9.51 2.61
N LEU A 41 -11.41 8.36 2.16
CA LEU A 41 -11.51 7.94 0.76
C LEU A 41 -12.95 7.68 0.34
N SER A 42 -13.75 7.06 1.22
CA SER A 42 -15.17 6.85 0.96
C SER A 42 -15.92 8.18 0.82
N GLY A 43 -15.62 9.17 1.67
CA GLY A 43 -16.18 10.52 1.53
C GLY A 43 -15.72 11.26 0.27
N ALA A 44 -14.46 11.12 -0.12
CA ALA A 44 -13.92 11.78 -1.31
C ALA A 44 -14.41 11.15 -2.63
N LEU A 45 -14.58 9.83 -2.67
CA LEU A 45 -14.96 9.08 -3.87
C LEU A 45 -16.46 8.78 -3.95
N GLY A 46 -17.21 8.95 -2.85
CA GLY A 46 -18.64 8.64 -2.78
C GLY A 46 -18.97 7.15 -2.88
N ILE A 47 -17.99 6.28 -2.66
CA ILE A 47 -18.14 4.82 -2.73
C ILE A 47 -17.72 4.17 -1.40
N SER A 48 -18.26 2.99 -1.11
CA SER A 48 -17.73 2.16 -0.03
C SER A 48 -16.33 1.66 -0.42
N THR A 49 -15.35 1.74 0.47
CA THR A 49 -13.96 1.35 0.20
C THR A 49 -13.52 0.22 1.11
N SER A 50 -13.02 -0.87 0.52
CA SER A 50 -12.35 -1.98 1.23
C SER A 50 -10.83 -1.74 1.36
N PRO A 51 -10.13 -2.45 2.26
CA PRO A 51 -8.67 -2.47 2.32
C PRO A 51 -7.99 -2.73 0.97
N GLU A 52 -8.57 -3.62 0.16
CA GLU A 52 -8.10 -3.98 -1.17
C GLU A 52 -8.26 -2.82 -2.16
N ASP A 53 -9.37 -2.08 -2.10
CA ASP A 53 -9.60 -0.91 -2.95
C ASP A 53 -8.58 0.19 -2.67
N VAL A 54 -8.23 0.40 -1.39
CA VAL A 54 -7.19 1.37 -1.00
C VAL A 54 -5.83 0.94 -1.53
N LEU A 55 -5.49 -0.34 -1.43
CA LEU A 55 -4.25 -0.88 -1.99
C LEU A 55 -4.22 -0.72 -3.52
N ALA A 56 -5.31 -1.04 -4.20
CA ALA A 56 -5.43 -0.91 -5.65
C ALA A 56 -5.29 0.55 -6.10
N TYR A 57 -5.91 1.48 -5.38
CA TYR A 57 -5.79 2.92 -5.64
C TYR A 57 -4.35 3.40 -5.51
N ILE A 58 -3.66 3.04 -4.41
CA ILE A 58 -2.24 3.39 -4.20
C ILE A 58 -1.38 2.83 -5.32
N ALA A 59 -1.56 1.55 -5.69
CA ALA A 59 -0.81 0.92 -6.76
C ALA A 59 -1.05 1.62 -8.11
N ALA A 60 -2.29 1.99 -8.42
CA ALA A 60 -2.63 2.69 -9.66
C ALA A 60 -1.99 4.08 -9.74
N VAL A 61 -2.05 4.86 -8.65
CA VAL A 61 -1.48 6.22 -8.59
C VAL A 61 0.04 6.18 -8.69
N THR A 62 0.70 5.29 -7.93
CA THR A 62 2.16 5.19 -7.90
C THR A 62 2.76 4.61 -9.18
N SER A 63 2.00 3.78 -9.92
CA SER A 63 2.42 3.24 -11.22
C SER A 63 2.34 4.27 -12.37
N HIS A 64 1.72 5.43 -12.15
CA HIS A 64 1.56 6.42 -13.21
C HIS A 64 2.86 7.22 -13.45
N PRO A 65 3.43 7.28 -14.67
CA PRO A 65 4.71 7.96 -14.91
C PRO A 65 4.72 9.44 -14.54
N ALA A 66 3.56 10.12 -14.60
CA ALA A 66 3.45 11.51 -14.18
C ALA A 66 3.64 11.66 -12.66
N PHE A 67 3.19 10.68 -11.86
CA PHE A 67 3.40 10.65 -10.42
C PHE A 67 4.90 10.57 -10.09
N THR A 68 5.60 9.59 -10.67
CA THR A 68 7.05 9.44 -10.47
C THR A 68 7.82 10.69 -10.89
N ARG A 69 7.50 11.30 -12.03
CA ARG A 69 8.13 12.56 -12.47
C ARG A 69 7.84 13.72 -11.52
N ARG A 70 6.60 13.82 -11.02
CA ARG A 70 6.17 14.92 -10.16
C ARG A 70 6.80 14.87 -8.77
N PHE A 71 7.05 13.67 -8.26
CA PHE A 71 7.55 13.41 -6.90
C PHE A 71 8.97 12.84 -6.87
N GLN A 72 9.72 12.91 -7.98
CA GLN A 72 11.05 12.31 -8.11
C GLN A 72 12.04 12.73 -7.02
N LYS A 73 11.93 13.95 -6.46
CA LYS A 73 12.83 14.43 -5.40
C LYS A 73 12.48 13.89 -4.01
N GLN A 74 11.34 13.23 -3.85
CA GLN A 74 10.76 12.80 -2.58
C GLN A 74 10.59 11.28 -2.50
N LEU A 75 10.75 10.58 -3.64
CA LEU A 75 10.86 9.12 -3.74
C LEU A 75 12.32 8.71 -3.51
#